data_AF-A0A1D6EC20-F1
#
_entry.id   AF-A0A1D6EC20-F1
#
_cell.length_a   1.000
_cell.length_b   1.000
_cell.length_c   1.000
_cell.angle_alpha   90.00
_cell.angle_beta   90.00
_cell.angle_gamma   90.00
#
_symmetry.space_group_name_H-M   'P 1'
#
loop_
_entity.id
_entity.type
_entity.pdbx_description
1 polymer ?
#
loop_
_entity_poly.entity_id
_entity_poly.type
_entity_poly.pdbx_seq_one_letter_code
_entity_poly.pdbx_strand_id
1 'polypeptide(L)'
;MLVLRRVSFLLSSPSPRAPLAKPLLLLRPPQTLAPTARQLVAMAASVPSAGGAGTMSRDAFRAAVTNTLERRLFFVPSFKIYGGVAGLYDYGPPGCAVKANVLAFWRQHFVLEEGMLEVDCPCVTPEVVLKASGHVDKFTDLMVKDEKTGNCYRADHLLKDFCKDKLEKDHTLSPEMAEEYNRVLAILDDLTAEQLGAKIREYKIVAPDTKNSLSDPYPFNLMFQTSIGPSGLSPGYMRPETAQGIFVNFKDLYYYNGNKLPFAAAQIGQAFRNEA
;
A
#
# COMPACT_ATOMS: atom_id res chain seq x y z
N MET A 1 13.20 41.62 -18.01
CA MET A 1 14.25 41.55 -19.06
C MET A 1 15.37 40.67 -18.52
N LEU A 2 15.28 39.35 -18.72
CA LEU A 2 16.18 38.35 -18.14
C LEU A 2 17.02 37.75 -19.28
N VAL A 3 18.34 37.89 -19.19
CA VAL A 3 19.31 37.48 -20.21
C VAL A 3 19.56 35.97 -20.11
N LEU A 4 19.11 35.19 -21.11
CA LEU A 4 19.52 33.80 -21.28
C LEU A 4 20.92 33.74 -21.91
N ARG A 5 21.91 33.20 -21.17
CA ARG A 5 23.19 32.78 -21.76
C ARG A 5 23.03 31.41 -22.42
N ARG A 6 23.19 31.35 -23.74
CA ARG A 6 23.38 30.11 -24.51
C ARG A 6 24.73 29.49 -24.12
N VAL A 7 24.71 28.22 -23.72
CA VAL A 7 25.90 27.36 -23.65
C VAL A 7 25.93 26.53 -24.93
N SER A 8 26.90 26.81 -25.80
CA SER A 8 27.16 26.00 -27.00
C SER A 8 27.98 24.77 -26.64
N PHE A 9 27.46 23.58 -26.90
CA PHE A 9 28.25 22.35 -26.92
C PHE A 9 28.76 22.10 -28.34
N LEU A 10 30.09 22.09 -28.48
CA LEU A 10 30.77 21.65 -29.70
C LEU A 10 30.70 20.12 -29.79
N LEU A 11 30.08 19.62 -30.85
CA LEU A 11 30.08 18.21 -31.24
C LEU A 11 31.41 17.86 -31.90
N SER A 12 32.16 16.94 -31.30
CA SER A 12 33.31 16.28 -31.94
C SER A 12 32.92 14.83 -32.30
N SER A 13 33.24 14.45 -33.53
CA SER A 13 32.92 13.19 -34.21
C SER A 13 33.53 11.92 -33.57
N PRO A 14 32.94 10.72 -33.76
CA PRO A 14 33.40 9.50 -33.12
C PRO A 14 34.54 8.81 -33.90
N SER A 15 35.56 8.34 -33.18
CA SER A 15 36.64 7.46 -33.67
C SER A 15 36.37 6.00 -33.25
N PRO A 16 36.73 4.98 -34.07
CA PRO A 16 36.28 3.61 -33.85
C PRO A 16 37.21 2.79 -32.92
N ARG A 17 36.55 1.97 -32.08
CA ARG A 17 37.01 0.71 -31.45
C ARG A 17 38.28 0.75 -30.58
N ALA A 18 38.05 0.78 -29.27
CA ALA A 18 38.94 0.18 -28.26
C ALA A 18 38.22 -1.04 -27.62
N PRO A 19 38.94 -2.12 -27.28
CA PRO A 19 38.34 -3.34 -26.74
C PRO A 19 37.84 -3.12 -25.31
N LEU A 20 36.68 -3.68 -24.98
CA LEU A 20 36.08 -3.69 -23.64
C LEU A 20 37.08 -4.23 -22.60
N ALA A 21 37.67 -3.32 -21.84
CA ALA A 21 38.44 -3.65 -20.65
C ALA A 21 37.48 -4.23 -19.59
N LYS A 22 37.93 -5.31 -18.95
CA LYS A 22 37.24 -6.04 -17.87
C LYS A 22 36.64 -5.08 -16.82
N PRO A 23 35.47 -5.40 -16.24
CA PRO A 23 34.88 -4.56 -15.21
C PRO A 23 35.82 -4.50 -14.01
N LEU A 24 36.15 -3.28 -13.62
CA LEU A 24 36.94 -2.94 -12.44
C LEU A 24 36.13 -3.36 -11.20
N LEU A 25 36.40 -4.55 -10.68
CA LEU A 25 36.07 -4.94 -9.31
C LEU A 25 36.79 -3.98 -8.37
N LEU A 26 36.09 -3.01 -7.76
CA LEU A 26 36.50 -2.33 -6.52
C LEU A 26 35.44 -1.33 -6.03
N LEU A 27 34.35 -1.85 -5.48
CA LEU A 27 33.74 -1.30 -4.26
C LEU A 27 33.18 -2.50 -3.49
N ARG A 28 34.02 -3.08 -2.60
CA ARG A 28 33.54 -4.03 -1.60
C ARG A 28 32.49 -3.32 -0.73
N PRO A 29 31.30 -3.90 -0.50
CA PRO A 29 30.39 -3.34 0.48
C PRO A 29 31.09 -3.31 1.85
N PRO A 30 30.85 -2.28 2.70
CA PRO A 30 31.42 -2.25 4.03
C PRO A 30 30.95 -3.49 4.79
N GLN A 31 31.88 -4.37 5.19
CA GLN A 31 31.62 -5.61 5.93
C GLN A 31 31.19 -5.38 7.39
N THR A 32 30.79 -4.16 7.73
CA THR A 32 30.38 -3.79 9.08
C THR A 32 29.20 -2.84 8.97
N LEU A 33 28.07 -3.25 9.55
CA LEU A 33 27.03 -2.33 10.02
C LEU A 33 27.74 -1.10 10.60
N ALA A 34 27.48 0.08 10.02
CA ALA A 34 28.06 1.34 10.49
C ALA A 34 27.96 1.41 12.03
N PRO A 35 28.93 2.03 12.74
CA PRO A 35 28.92 2.07 14.20
C PRO A 35 27.59 2.56 14.80
N THR A 36 26.84 3.39 14.07
CA THR A 36 25.46 3.81 14.35
C THR A 36 24.44 2.67 14.38
N ALA A 37 24.55 1.67 13.50
CA ALA A 37 23.66 0.52 13.49
C ALA A 37 23.96 -0.48 14.63
N ARG A 38 25.22 -0.62 15.05
CA ARG A 38 25.57 -1.31 16.31
C ARG A 38 25.03 -0.57 17.53
N GLN A 39 25.03 0.77 17.50
CA GLN A 39 24.46 1.60 18.56
C GLN A 39 22.93 1.45 18.64
N LEU A 40 22.23 1.35 17.50
CA LEU A 40 20.78 1.08 17.46
C LEU A 40 20.44 -0.33 17.97
N VAL A 41 21.23 -1.35 17.63
CA VAL A 41 21.07 -2.71 18.17
C VAL A 41 21.35 -2.75 19.68
N ALA A 42 22.37 -2.02 20.15
CA ALA A 42 22.65 -1.89 21.58
C ALA A 42 21.58 -1.09 22.34
N MET A 43 20.97 -0.08 21.71
CA MET A 43 19.85 0.69 22.29
C MET A 43 18.53 -0.10 22.30
N ALA A 44 18.31 -0.99 21.33
CA ALA A 44 17.22 -1.95 21.36
C ALA A 44 17.42 -3.00 22.47
N ALA A 45 18.67 -3.38 22.77
CA ALA A 45 19.02 -4.26 23.88
C ALA A 45 18.99 -3.57 25.26
N SER A 46 19.00 -2.24 25.31
CA SER A 46 18.93 -1.44 26.55
C SER A 46 17.57 -0.81 26.80
N VAL A 47 16.51 -1.25 26.11
CA VAL A 47 15.15 -0.86 26.49
C VAL A 47 14.95 -1.39 27.91
N PRO A 48 14.74 -0.53 28.92
CA PRO A 48 14.43 -1.01 30.26
C PRO A 48 13.20 -1.90 30.13
N SER A 49 13.29 -3.14 30.62
CA SER A 49 12.10 -3.89 30.98
C SER A 49 11.23 -2.94 31.78
N ALA A 50 10.09 -2.54 31.21
CA ALA A 50 9.15 -1.63 31.84
C ALA A 50 8.56 -2.32 33.08
N GLY A 51 9.33 -2.31 34.17
CA GLY A 51 8.86 -2.60 35.51
C GLY A 51 7.95 -1.45 35.92
N GLY A 52 6.65 -1.73 35.98
CA GLY A 52 5.66 -0.79 36.49
C GLY A 52 4.84 -0.06 35.43
N ALA A 53 4.27 -0.79 34.47
CA ALA A 53 3.07 -0.32 33.77
C ALA A 53 1.98 -1.36 33.99
N GLY A 54 0.92 -0.99 34.72
CA GLY A 54 -0.33 -1.75 34.66
C GLY A 54 -0.67 -1.97 33.18
N THR A 55 -0.98 -3.21 32.81
CA THR A 55 -1.14 -3.65 31.42
C THR A 55 -2.07 -2.70 30.66
N MET A 56 -1.49 -1.73 29.94
CA MET A 56 -2.28 -0.82 29.11
C MET A 56 -3.05 -1.67 28.10
N SER A 57 -4.32 -1.36 27.90
CA SER A 57 -5.08 -1.97 26.81
C SER A 57 -4.38 -1.64 25.48
N ARG A 58 -4.52 -2.55 24.51
CA ARG A 58 -3.92 -2.36 23.17
C ARG A 58 -4.37 -1.04 22.54
N ASP A 59 -5.60 -0.63 22.78
CA ASP A 59 -6.16 0.61 22.27
C ASP A 59 -5.56 1.84 22.96
N ALA A 60 -5.37 1.80 24.28
CA ALA A 60 -4.70 2.86 25.01
C ALA A 60 -3.25 3.04 24.52
N PHE A 61 -2.55 1.94 24.29
CA PHE A 61 -1.20 1.97 23.72
C PHE A 61 -1.19 2.55 22.30
N ARG A 62 -2.09 2.08 21.42
CA ARG A 62 -2.22 2.61 20.04
C ARG A 62 -2.51 4.11 20.05
N ALA A 63 -3.39 4.58 20.92
CA ALA A 63 -3.71 6.00 21.06
C ALA A 63 -2.49 6.82 21.52
N ALA A 64 -1.74 6.31 22.51
CA ALA A 64 -0.52 6.97 23.00
C ALA A 64 0.56 7.07 21.92
N VAL A 65 0.77 6.01 21.13
CA VAL A 65 1.72 5.99 20.00
C VAL A 65 1.30 7.01 18.93
N THR A 66 0.03 6.95 18.50
CA THR A 66 -0.50 7.85 17.47
C THR A 66 -0.36 9.31 17.89
N ASN A 67 -0.74 9.64 19.13
CA ASN A 67 -0.60 10.99 19.68
C ASN A 67 0.86 11.46 19.67
N THR A 68 1.80 10.59 20.01
CA THR A 68 3.24 10.92 20.00
C THR A 68 3.74 11.18 18.59
N LEU A 69 3.38 10.32 17.62
CA LEU A 69 3.79 10.45 16.22
C LEU A 69 3.25 11.74 15.59
N GLU A 70 1.99 12.08 15.82
CA GLU A 70 1.39 13.32 15.32
C GLU A 70 2.00 14.56 15.98
N ARG A 71 2.15 14.57 17.32
CA ARG A 71 2.76 15.70 18.05
C ARG A 71 4.22 15.95 17.67
N ARG A 72 4.94 14.90 17.27
CA ARG A 72 6.32 14.98 16.79
C ARG A 72 6.42 15.10 15.27
N LEU A 73 5.28 15.27 14.59
CA LEU A 73 5.21 15.49 13.14
C LEU A 73 5.88 14.38 12.34
N PHE A 74 5.75 13.12 12.76
CA PHE A 74 6.14 11.97 11.93
C PHE A 74 5.21 11.85 10.72
N PHE A 75 3.91 11.96 10.96
CA PHE A 75 2.90 12.13 9.91
C PHE A 75 1.77 13.02 10.42
N VAL A 76 1.00 13.57 9.50
CA VAL A 76 -0.23 14.33 9.77
C VAL A 76 -1.30 13.96 8.75
N PRO A 77 -2.60 14.06 9.08
CA PRO A 77 -3.66 13.96 8.09
C PRO A 77 -3.45 14.99 6.97
N SER A 78 -3.46 14.53 5.71
CA SER A 78 -3.31 15.42 4.56
C SER A 78 -4.48 16.39 4.47
N PHE A 79 -4.23 17.62 3.99
CA PHE A 79 -5.25 18.66 3.82
C PHE A 79 -6.02 19.02 5.10
N LYS A 80 -5.41 18.84 6.29
CA LYS A 80 -6.05 19.05 7.60
C LYS A 80 -6.78 20.39 7.75
N ILE A 81 -6.23 21.48 7.20
CA ILE A 81 -6.86 22.82 7.28
C ILE A 81 -8.14 22.94 6.44
N TYR A 82 -8.39 22.00 5.53
CA TYR A 82 -9.58 21.89 4.69
C TYR A 82 -10.55 20.78 5.15
N GLY A 83 -10.39 20.26 6.37
CA GLY A 83 -11.20 19.16 6.91
C GLY A 83 -10.56 17.78 6.73
N GLY A 84 -9.49 17.68 5.94
CA GLY A 84 -8.76 16.44 5.69
C GLY A 84 -9.50 15.44 4.81
N VAL A 85 -8.78 14.41 4.38
CA VAL A 85 -9.34 13.28 3.61
C VAL A 85 -8.87 11.99 4.27
N ALA A 86 -9.81 11.12 4.64
CA ALA A 86 -9.48 9.84 5.25
C ALA A 86 -8.59 9.01 4.32
N GLY A 87 -7.64 8.27 4.90
CA GLY A 87 -6.67 7.46 4.15
C GLY A 87 -5.48 8.24 3.55
N LEU A 88 -5.49 9.58 3.57
CA LEU A 88 -4.37 10.40 3.08
C LEU A 88 -3.58 11.04 4.23
N TYR A 89 -2.25 10.85 4.20
CA TYR A 89 -1.34 11.38 5.22
C TYR A 89 -0.08 11.98 4.60
N ASP A 90 0.36 13.10 5.16
CA ASP A 90 1.62 13.76 4.83
C ASP A 90 2.68 13.34 5.84
N TYR A 91 3.84 12.88 5.36
CA TYR A 91 5.00 12.64 6.23
C TYR A 91 5.69 13.95 6.58
N GLY A 92 5.89 14.21 7.88
CA GLY A 92 6.70 15.33 8.33
C GLY A 92 8.19 15.00 8.39
N PRO A 93 9.05 15.92 8.83
CA PRO A 93 10.51 15.79 8.70
C PRO A 93 11.10 14.49 9.28
N PRO A 94 10.79 14.06 10.52
CA PRO A 94 11.31 12.80 11.04
C PRO A 94 10.69 11.58 10.33
N GLY A 95 9.43 11.66 9.89
CA GLY A 95 8.79 10.58 9.13
C GLY A 95 9.43 10.37 7.76
N CYS A 96 9.76 11.45 7.06
CA CYS A 96 10.52 11.41 5.81
C CYS A 96 11.90 10.77 6.00
N ALA A 97 12.62 11.11 7.07
CA ALA A 97 13.91 10.52 7.38
C ALA A 97 13.80 9.00 7.65
N VAL A 98 12.82 8.58 8.46
CA VAL A 98 12.57 7.15 8.71
C VAL A 98 12.20 6.41 7.43
N LYS A 99 11.27 6.95 6.62
CA LYS A 99 10.89 6.38 5.33
C LYS A 99 12.09 6.20 4.40
N ALA A 100 12.94 7.23 4.27
CA ALA A 100 14.14 7.17 3.46
C ALA A 100 15.11 6.08 3.94
N ASN A 101 15.32 5.97 5.26
CA ASN A 101 16.20 4.96 5.84
C ASN A 101 15.69 3.53 5.61
N VAL A 102 14.39 3.31 5.77
CA VAL A 102 13.76 1.99 5.51
C VAL A 102 13.90 1.62 4.04
N LEU A 103 13.63 2.53 3.11
CA LEU A 103 13.77 2.29 1.68
C LEU A 103 15.22 2.03 1.26
N ALA A 104 16.17 2.78 1.84
CA ALA A 104 17.60 2.57 1.61
C ALA A 104 18.05 1.19 2.09
N PHE A 105 17.61 0.78 3.29
CA PHE A 105 17.89 -0.54 3.83
C PHE A 105 17.30 -1.65 2.96
N TRP A 106 16.03 -1.51 2.54
CA TRP A 106 15.38 -2.48 1.65
C TRP A 106 16.12 -2.61 0.31
N ARG A 107 16.51 -1.50 -0.30
CA ARG A 107 17.29 -1.51 -1.55
C ARG A 107 18.65 -2.18 -1.35
N GLN A 108 19.34 -1.87 -0.26
CA GLN A 108 20.62 -2.52 0.06
C GLN A 108 20.46 -4.03 0.23
N HIS A 109 19.42 -4.46 0.97
CA HIS A 109 19.24 -5.86 1.33
C HIS A 109 18.72 -6.73 0.19
N PHE A 110 17.83 -6.22 -0.67
CA PHE A 110 17.25 -7.01 -1.74
C PHE A 110 17.83 -6.66 -3.11
N VAL A 111 17.78 -5.38 -3.50
CA VAL A 111 18.17 -4.99 -4.87
C VAL A 111 19.66 -5.17 -5.09
N LEU A 112 20.49 -4.66 -4.18
CA LEU A 112 21.94 -4.70 -4.35
C LEU A 112 22.54 -6.08 -4.03
N GLU A 113 22.06 -6.74 -2.97
CA GLU A 113 22.58 -8.07 -2.57
C GLU A 113 22.24 -9.15 -3.62
N GLU A 114 21.02 -9.17 -4.14
CA GLU A 114 20.56 -10.16 -5.12
C GLU A 114 20.79 -9.71 -6.58
N GLY A 115 21.36 -8.52 -6.79
CA GLY A 115 21.59 -7.96 -8.12
C GLY A 115 20.31 -7.77 -8.94
N MET A 116 19.20 -7.39 -8.31
CA MET A 116 17.92 -7.20 -8.99
C MET A 116 17.96 -6.01 -9.95
N LEU A 117 17.24 -6.12 -11.06
CA LEU A 117 17.06 -5.04 -12.04
C LEU A 117 16.01 -4.05 -11.54
N GLU A 118 16.44 -2.98 -10.85
CA GLU A 118 15.54 -1.92 -10.39
C GLU A 118 15.03 -1.07 -11.57
N VAL A 119 13.71 -0.89 -11.64
CA VAL A 119 13.02 -0.03 -12.62
C VAL A 119 12.08 0.95 -11.94
N ASP A 120 11.81 2.08 -12.59
CA ASP A 120 10.77 3.01 -12.19
C ASP A 120 9.78 3.22 -13.34
N CYS A 121 8.51 2.91 -13.09
CA CYS A 121 7.43 2.98 -14.08
C CYS A 121 6.44 4.08 -13.71
N PRO A 122 5.65 4.61 -14.67
CA PRO A 122 4.60 5.59 -14.38
C PRO A 122 3.54 5.08 -13.39
N CYS A 123 2.91 6.01 -12.67
CA CYS A 123 1.76 5.70 -11.80
C CYS A 123 0.44 5.58 -12.58
N VAL A 124 0.32 6.26 -13.73
CA VAL A 124 -0.88 6.20 -14.58
C VAL A 124 -0.73 5.03 -15.54
N THR A 125 -1.71 4.12 -15.51
CA THR A 125 -1.73 2.88 -16.28
C THR A 125 -2.93 2.87 -17.22
N PRO A 126 -2.75 2.66 -18.54
CA PRO A 126 -3.86 2.52 -19.48
C PRO A 126 -4.77 1.34 -19.11
N GLU A 127 -6.09 1.50 -19.32
CA GLU A 127 -7.09 0.48 -18.98
C GLU A 127 -6.75 -0.91 -19.52
N VAL A 128 -6.27 -0.99 -20.78
CA VAL A 128 -5.95 -2.27 -21.43
C VAL A 128 -4.96 -3.14 -20.65
N VAL A 129 -4.00 -2.54 -19.94
CA VAL A 129 -3.01 -3.27 -19.14
C VAL A 129 -3.68 -3.87 -17.89
N LEU A 130 -4.56 -3.11 -17.25
CA LEU A 130 -5.28 -3.55 -16.05
C LEU A 130 -6.44 -4.49 -16.37
N LYS A 131 -7.00 -4.38 -17.57
CA LYS A 131 -7.96 -5.35 -18.11
C LYS A 131 -7.28 -6.67 -18.39
N ALA A 132 -6.11 -6.66 -19.05
CA ALA A 132 -5.34 -7.86 -19.34
C ALA A 132 -4.86 -8.59 -18.07
N SER A 133 -4.50 -7.85 -17.01
CA SER A 133 -4.14 -8.45 -15.72
C SER A 133 -5.34 -8.84 -14.84
N GLY A 134 -6.57 -8.56 -15.29
CA GLY A 134 -7.80 -8.91 -14.58
C GLY A 134 -8.21 -7.96 -13.45
N HIS A 135 -7.44 -6.90 -13.18
CA HIS A 135 -7.74 -5.92 -12.14
C HIS A 135 -9.06 -5.20 -12.39
N VAL A 136 -9.37 -4.85 -13.65
CA VAL A 136 -10.64 -4.16 -13.98
C VAL A 136 -11.86 -4.97 -13.55
N ASP A 137 -11.78 -6.31 -13.62
CA ASP A 137 -12.91 -7.20 -13.35
C ASP A 137 -12.94 -7.73 -11.91
N LYS A 138 -11.77 -7.89 -11.29
CA LYS A 138 -11.63 -8.60 -10.00
C LYS A 138 -11.14 -7.72 -8.86
N PHE A 139 -10.60 -6.53 -9.13
CA PHE A 139 -10.08 -5.64 -8.10
C PHE A 139 -11.22 -4.79 -7.52
N THR A 140 -12.21 -5.49 -6.97
CA THR A 140 -13.45 -4.90 -6.45
C THR A 140 -13.73 -5.43 -5.05
N ASP A 141 -14.14 -4.55 -4.15
CA ASP A 141 -14.73 -4.96 -2.88
C ASP A 141 -16.26 -4.94 -2.96
N LEU A 142 -16.90 -5.76 -2.14
CA LEU A 142 -18.36 -5.73 -1.97
C LEU A 142 -18.73 -4.62 -0.99
N MET A 143 -19.52 -3.67 -1.47
CA MET A 143 -19.95 -2.48 -0.73
C MET A 143 -21.45 -2.51 -0.48
N VAL A 144 -21.88 -1.97 0.64
CA VAL A 144 -23.29 -1.66 0.93
C VAL A 144 -23.44 -0.16 1.19
N LYS A 145 -24.63 0.38 0.91
CA LYS A 145 -24.92 1.80 1.02
C LYS A 145 -26.05 2.04 2.02
N ASP A 146 -25.89 3.02 2.92
CA ASP A 146 -27.01 3.53 3.71
C ASP A 146 -28.03 4.18 2.76
N GLU A 147 -29.25 3.64 2.72
CA GLU A 147 -30.28 4.07 1.77
C GLU A 147 -30.72 5.53 1.96
N LYS A 148 -30.51 6.11 3.15
CA LYS A 148 -30.90 7.51 3.44
C LYS A 148 -29.76 8.50 3.26
N THR A 149 -28.56 8.20 3.77
CA THR A 149 -27.43 9.13 3.75
C THR A 149 -26.56 8.96 2.50
N GLY A 150 -26.58 7.76 1.93
CA GLY A 150 -25.72 7.39 0.82
C GLY A 150 -24.28 7.06 1.20
N ASN A 151 -23.95 7.01 2.50
CA ASN A 151 -22.66 6.56 2.98
C ASN A 151 -22.43 5.09 2.56
N CYS A 152 -21.23 4.80 2.10
CA CYS A 152 -20.84 3.46 1.67
C CYS A 152 -19.99 2.80 2.75
N TYR A 153 -20.20 1.51 2.94
CA TYR A 153 -19.46 0.69 3.90
C TYR A 153 -19.05 -0.61 3.25
N ARG A 154 -17.86 -1.10 3.58
CA ARG A 154 -17.38 -2.43 3.20
C ARG A 154 -18.26 -3.49 3.85
N ALA A 155 -18.89 -4.33 3.03
CA ALA A 155 -19.88 -5.30 3.48
C ALA A 155 -19.24 -6.42 4.32
N ASP A 156 -18.04 -6.85 3.96
CA ASP A 156 -17.23 -7.82 4.69
C ASP A 156 -16.80 -7.29 6.07
N HIS A 157 -16.33 -6.04 6.13
CA HIS A 157 -15.95 -5.39 7.38
C HIS A 157 -17.14 -5.24 8.33
N LEU A 158 -18.31 -4.83 7.82
CA LEU A 158 -19.52 -4.74 8.64
C LEU A 158 -19.91 -6.08 9.25
N LEU A 159 -19.89 -7.15 8.46
CA LEU A 159 -20.21 -8.50 8.95
C LEU A 159 -19.17 -8.97 9.98
N LYS A 160 -17.88 -8.72 9.70
CA LYS A 160 -16.77 -9.07 10.58
C LYS A 160 -16.87 -8.38 11.94
N ASP A 161 -17.08 -7.08 11.93
CA ASP A 161 -17.14 -6.28 13.15
C ASP A 161 -18.39 -6.64 13.97
N PHE A 162 -19.52 -6.89 13.30
CA PHE A 162 -20.73 -7.37 13.97
C PHE A 162 -20.51 -8.73 14.68
N CYS A 163 -19.93 -9.71 13.96
CA CYS A 163 -19.65 -11.04 14.54
C CYS A 163 -18.68 -10.95 15.72
N LYS A 164 -17.62 -10.14 15.62
CA LYS A 164 -16.67 -9.94 16.73
C LYS A 164 -17.31 -9.24 17.92
N ASP A 165 -18.06 -8.18 17.68
CA ASP A 165 -18.75 -7.46 18.75
C ASP A 165 -19.74 -8.37 19.49
N LYS A 166 -20.43 -9.25 18.78
CA LYS A 166 -21.32 -10.25 19.39
C LYS A 166 -20.56 -11.31 20.19
N LEU A 167 -19.43 -11.80 19.69
CA LEU A 167 -18.60 -12.77 20.40
C LEU A 167 -17.96 -12.19 21.66
N GLU A 168 -17.58 -10.91 21.65
CA GLU A 168 -16.88 -10.26 22.78
C GLU A 168 -17.84 -9.70 23.84
N LYS A 169 -18.96 -9.09 23.43
CA LYS A 169 -19.81 -8.29 24.33
C LYS A 169 -21.09 -9.01 24.77
N ASP A 170 -21.52 -10.05 24.04
CA ASP A 170 -22.79 -10.74 24.32
C ASP A 170 -22.54 -12.03 25.13
N HIS A 171 -22.53 -11.93 26.46
CA HIS A 171 -22.35 -13.08 27.35
C HIS A 171 -23.57 -14.02 27.39
N THR A 172 -24.66 -13.68 26.69
CA THR A 172 -25.88 -14.50 26.60
C THR A 172 -25.96 -15.34 25.32
N LEU A 173 -24.90 -15.30 24.50
CA LEU A 173 -24.87 -15.99 23.23
C LEU A 173 -24.88 -17.52 23.42
N SER A 174 -25.78 -18.21 22.71
CA SER A 174 -25.78 -19.68 22.66
C SER A 174 -24.44 -20.19 22.09
N PRO A 175 -23.88 -21.30 22.60
CA PRO A 175 -22.69 -21.92 22.04
C PRO A 175 -22.78 -22.19 20.53
N GLU A 176 -23.98 -22.55 20.05
CA GLU A 176 -24.24 -22.83 18.63
C GLU A 176 -24.08 -21.57 17.75
N MET A 177 -24.56 -20.42 18.24
CA MET A 177 -24.43 -19.13 17.55
C MET A 177 -22.98 -18.61 17.58
N ALA A 178 -22.26 -18.86 18.67
CA ALA A 178 -20.84 -18.53 18.76
C ALA A 178 -20.02 -19.31 17.72
N GLU A 179 -20.30 -20.60 17.56
CA GLU A 179 -19.68 -21.39 16.49
C GLU A 179 -20.07 -20.90 15.09
N GLU A 180 -21.34 -20.52 14.88
CA GLU A 180 -21.78 -19.98 13.59
C GLU A 180 -21.00 -18.71 13.22
N TYR A 181 -20.87 -17.75 14.13
CA TYR A 181 -20.10 -16.53 13.86
C TYR A 181 -18.63 -16.82 13.60
N ASN A 182 -18.02 -17.77 14.31
CA ASN A 182 -16.65 -18.19 14.03
C ASN A 182 -16.53 -18.86 12.64
N ARG A 183 -17.53 -19.66 12.23
CA ARG A 183 -17.58 -20.24 10.88
C ARG A 183 -17.71 -19.16 9.81
N VAL A 184 -18.61 -18.20 10.00
CA VAL A 184 -18.81 -17.07 9.07
C VAL A 184 -17.52 -16.24 8.95
N LEU A 185 -16.85 -15.96 10.07
CA LEU A 185 -15.57 -15.24 10.07
C LEU A 185 -14.45 -16.01 9.34
N ALA A 186 -14.50 -17.34 9.32
CA ALA A 186 -13.50 -18.17 8.64
C ALA A 186 -13.68 -18.22 7.11
N ILE A 187 -14.91 -18.05 6.62
CA ILE A 187 -15.25 -18.09 5.18
C ILE A 187 -15.57 -16.71 4.60
N LEU A 188 -15.39 -15.64 5.37
CA LEU A 188 -15.87 -14.30 5.04
C LEU A 188 -15.38 -13.81 3.68
N ASP A 189 -14.10 -14.06 3.39
CA ASP A 189 -13.44 -13.61 2.16
C ASP A 189 -13.93 -14.38 0.90
N ASP A 190 -14.57 -15.54 1.10
CA ASP A 190 -15.08 -16.41 0.03
C ASP A 190 -16.58 -16.22 -0.23
N LEU A 191 -17.28 -15.39 0.56
CA LEU A 191 -18.71 -15.18 0.40
C LEU A 191 -19.05 -14.39 -0.86
N THR A 192 -20.07 -14.85 -1.60
CA THR A 192 -20.60 -14.09 -2.74
C THR A 192 -21.42 -12.88 -2.27
N ALA A 193 -21.71 -11.94 -3.18
CA ALA A 193 -22.54 -10.78 -2.89
C ALA A 193 -23.93 -11.17 -2.33
N GLU A 194 -24.52 -12.23 -2.87
CA GLU A 194 -25.83 -12.73 -2.45
C GLU A 194 -25.77 -13.35 -1.06
N GLN A 195 -24.73 -14.15 -0.77
CA GLN A 195 -24.52 -14.78 0.53
C GLN A 195 -24.23 -13.74 1.62
N LEU A 196 -23.38 -12.76 1.29
CA LEU A 196 -23.04 -11.66 2.17
C LEU A 196 -24.28 -10.80 2.47
N GLY A 197 -25.07 -10.49 1.45
CA GLY A 197 -26.33 -9.75 1.60
C GLY A 197 -27.38 -10.52 2.39
N ALA A 198 -27.46 -11.85 2.21
CA ALA A 198 -28.31 -12.71 3.02
C ALA A 198 -27.92 -12.65 4.50
N LYS A 199 -26.63 -12.78 4.83
CA LYS A 199 -26.12 -12.71 6.21
C LYS A 199 -26.34 -11.34 6.84
N ILE A 200 -26.13 -10.26 6.09
CA ILE A 200 -26.42 -8.88 6.55
C ILE A 200 -27.90 -8.72 6.93
N ARG A 201 -28.82 -9.25 6.12
CA ARG A 201 -30.26 -9.20 6.41
C ARG A 201 -30.67 -10.14 7.56
N GLU A 202 -30.13 -11.35 7.58
CA GLU A 202 -30.39 -12.36 8.62
C GLU A 202 -30.00 -11.83 10.00
N TYR A 203 -28.81 -11.25 10.11
CA TYR A 203 -28.29 -10.68 11.35
C TYR A 203 -28.81 -9.25 11.63
N LYS A 204 -29.64 -8.71 10.73
CA LYS A 204 -30.22 -7.36 10.82
C LYS A 204 -29.16 -6.28 11.04
N ILE A 205 -28.06 -6.39 10.31
CA ILE A 205 -26.96 -5.42 10.38
C ILE A 205 -27.44 -4.10 9.76
N VAL A 206 -27.18 -3.01 10.47
CA VAL A 206 -27.57 -1.65 10.07
C VAL A 206 -26.33 -0.77 9.97
N ALA A 207 -26.45 0.38 9.32
CA ALA A 207 -25.37 1.37 9.25
C ALA A 207 -24.85 1.72 10.67
N PRO A 208 -23.53 1.66 10.93
CA PRO A 208 -22.96 1.88 12.27
C PRO A 208 -23.36 3.22 12.90
N ASP A 209 -23.35 4.28 12.08
CA ASP A 209 -23.52 5.67 12.53
C ASP A 209 -24.99 6.08 12.66
N THR A 210 -25.82 5.66 11.70
CA THR A 210 -27.21 6.14 11.57
C THR A 210 -28.27 5.13 11.95
N LYS A 211 -27.88 3.84 12.09
CA LYS A 211 -28.79 2.70 12.29
C LYS A 211 -29.85 2.54 11.19
N ASN A 212 -29.62 3.13 10.01
CA ASN A 212 -30.49 2.96 8.86
C ASN A 212 -30.29 1.60 8.18
N SER A 213 -31.28 1.22 7.36
CA SER A 213 -31.20 0.08 6.44
C SER A 213 -30.06 0.26 5.43
N LEU A 214 -29.45 -0.87 5.08
CA LEU A 214 -28.38 -0.97 4.09
C LEU A 214 -28.93 -1.56 2.80
N SER A 215 -28.40 -1.10 1.66
CA SER A 215 -28.67 -1.69 0.34
C SER A 215 -28.09 -3.11 0.24
N ASP A 216 -28.47 -3.81 -0.82
CA ASP A 216 -27.80 -5.06 -1.18
C ASP A 216 -26.32 -4.82 -1.54
N PRO A 217 -25.42 -5.78 -1.26
CA PRO A 217 -24.02 -5.66 -1.61
C PRO A 217 -23.83 -5.55 -3.13
N TYR A 218 -22.98 -4.62 -3.55
CA TYR A 218 -22.62 -4.41 -4.96
C TYR A 218 -21.09 -4.30 -5.10
N PRO A 219 -20.51 -4.72 -6.25
CA PRO A 219 -19.08 -4.60 -6.46
C PRO A 219 -18.68 -3.13 -6.68
N PHE A 220 -17.61 -2.71 -6.01
CA PHE A 220 -17.03 -1.38 -6.15
C PHE A 220 -15.56 -1.50 -6.56
N ASN A 221 -15.17 -0.85 -7.65
CA ASN A 221 -13.80 -0.89 -8.14
C ASN A 221 -12.88 -0.01 -7.27
N LEU A 222 -11.82 -0.61 -6.75
CA LEU A 222 -10.87 0.04 -5.84
C LEU A 222 -9.78 0.84 -6.58
N MET A 223 -9.81 0.91 -7.90
CA MET A 223 -8.83 1.69 -8.67
C MET A 223 -9.31 3.13 -8.86
N PHE A 224 -8.43 4.10 -8.63
CA PHE A 224 -8.72 5.48 -9.03
C PHE A 224 -8.68 5.61 -10.55
N GLN A 225 -9.83 5.86 -11.16
CA GLN A 225 -9.95 6.10 -12.59
C GLN A 225 -9.52 7.53 -12.96
N THR A 226 -8.90 7.67 -14.12
CA THR A 226 -8.52 8.95 -14.74
C THR A 226 -8.65 8.87 -16.25
N SER A 227 -8.40 9.97 -16.95
CA SER A 227 -8.37 10.04 -18.41
C SER A 227 -6.98 10.49 -18.89
N ILE A 228 -6.45 9.80 -19.89
CA ILE A 228 -5.17 10.09 -20.52
C ILE A 228 -5.41 10.99 -21.72
N GLY A 229 -4.71 12.13 -21.75
CA GLY A 229 -4.81 13.11 -22.82
C GLY A 229 -6.05 14.02 -22.72
N PRO A 230 -6.10 15.08 -23.54
CA PRO A 230 -7.11 16.14 -23.41
C PRO A 230 -8.51 15.74 -23.91
N SER A 231 -8.63 14.67 -24.69
CA SER A 231 -9.89 14.25 -25.28
C SER A 231 -10.81 13.48 -24.32
N GLY A 232 -10.28 12.98 -23.20
CA GLY A 232 -11.03 12.10 -22.30
C GLY A 232 -11.32 10.70 -22.85
N LEU A 233 -10.88 10.39 -24.07
CA LEU A 233 -11.23 9.14 -24.76
C LEU A 233 -10.35 7.96 -24.39
N SER A 234 -9.21 8.20 -23.73
CA SER A 234 -8.29 7.14 -23.33
C SER A 234 -8.40 6.92 -21.81
N PRO A 235 -9.23 5.97 -21.36
CA PRO A 235 -9.34 5.66 -19.94
C PRO A 235 -8.02 5.12 -19.39
N GLY A 236 -7.71 5.56 -18.17
CA GLY A 236 -6.57 5.08 -17.41
C GLY A 236 -6.90 4.99 -15.93
N TYR A 237 -5.98 4.43 -15.17
CA TYR A 237 -6.11 4.31 -13.72
C TYR A 237 -4.80 4.65 -13.05
N MET A 238 -4.87 5.12 -11.81
CA MET A 238 -3.71 5.10 -10.93
C MET A 238 -3.43 3.64 -10.56
N ARG A 239 -2.20 3.18 -10.72
CA ARG A 239 -1.83 1.77 -10.53
C ARG A 239 -2.16 1.27 -9.10
N PRO A 240 -2.84 0.11 -8.96
CA PRO A 240 -3.11 -0.48 -7.65
C PRO A 240 -1.92 -1.23 -7.04
N GLU A 241 -0.89 -1.49 -7.84
CA GLU A 241 0.37 -2.16 -7.49
C GLU A 241 1.50 -1.72 -8.44
N THR A 242 2.75 -2.07 -8.14
CA THR A 242 3.92 -1.76 -8.99
C THR A 242 4.27 -2.87 -9.99
N ALA A 243 3.80 -4.11 -9.77
CA ALA A 243 4.23 -5.29 -10.51
C ALA A 243 3.97 -5.21 -12.03
N GLN A 244 2.83 -4.63 -12.42
CA GLN A 244 2.46 -4.48 -13.84
C GLN A 244 3.53 -3.73 -14.65
N GLY A 245 4.19 -2.74 -14.05
CA GLY A 245 5.28 -2.00 -14.70
C GLY A 245 6.47 -2.89 -15.04
N ILE A 246 6.78 -3.87 -14.19
CA ILE A 246 7.85 -4.85 -14.44
C ILE A 246 7.41 -5.81 -15.56
N PHE A 247 6.17 -6.31 -15.53
CA PHE A 247 5.68 -7.28 -16.51
C PHE A 247 5.67 -6.73 -17.93
N VAL A 248 5.20 -5.49 -18.12
CA VAL A 248 5.16 -4.87 -19.47
C VAL A 248 6.57 -4.62 -20.03
N ASN A 249 7.57 -4.46 -19.17
CA ASN A 249 8.97 -4.29 -19.54
C ASN A 249 9.79 -5.59 -19.53
N PHE A 250 9.15 -6.76 -19.36
CA PHE A 250 9.85 -8.04 -19.22
C PHE A 250 10.80 -8.32 -20.39
N LYS A 251 10.40 -8.01 -21.63
CA LYS A 251 11.23 -8.25 -22.82
C LYS A 251 12.55 -7.47 -22.76
N ASP A 252 12.50 -6.20 -22.35
CA ASP A 252 13.69 -5.34 -22.26
C ASP A 252 14.57 -5.74 -21.07
N LEU A 253 13.96 -6.10 -19.94
CA LEU A 253 14.68 -6.61 -18.77
C LEU A 253 15.38 -7.95 -19.05
N TYR A 254 14.69 -8.86 -19.75
CA TYR A 254 15.25 -10.14 -20.17
C TYR A 254 16.40 -9.95 -21.16
N TYR A 255 16.26 -9.02 -22.11
CA TYR A 255 17.34 -8.65 -23.03
C TYR A 255 18.55 -8.06 -22.30
N TYR A 256 18.32 -7.14 -21.36
CA TYR A 256 19.37 -6.55 -20.53
C TYR A 256 20.12 -7.61 -19.72
N ASN A 257 19.41 -8.64 -19.23
CA ASN A 257 20.01 -9.80 -18.57
C ASN A 257 20.67 -10.81 -19.55
N GLY A 258 20.90 -10.41 -20.80
CA GLY A 258 21.54 -11.26 -21.81
C GLY A 258 20.70 -12.47 -22.23
N ASN A 259 19.37 -12.35 -22.16
CA ASN A 259 18.40 -13.41 -22.47
C ASN A 259 18.59 -14.67 -21.60
N LYS A 260 18.95 -14.51 -20.32
CA LYS A 260 19.14 -15.63 -19.39
C LYS A 260 18.15 -15.57 -18.23
N LEU A 261 17.74 -16.76 -17.79
CA LEU A 261 16.95 -16.96 -16.57
C LEU A 261 17.79 -17.77 -15.56
N PRO A 262 17.54 -17.64 -14.25
CA PRO A 262 16.61 -16.69 -13.63
C PRO A 262 17.19 -15.25 -13.56
N PHE A 263 16.32 -14.26 -13.49
CA PHE A 263 16.65 -12.90 -13.03
C PHE A 263 15.48 -12.33 -12.22
N ALA A 264 15.78 -11.34 -11.39
CA ALA A 264 14.79 -10.61 -10.62
C ALA A 264 14.78 -9.13 -11.02
N ALA A 265 13.61 -8.52 -10.97
CA ALA A 265 13.44 -7.09 -11.15
C ALA A 265 12.70 -6.52 -9.94
N ALA A 266 12.99 -5.27 -9.62
CA ALA A 266 12.46 -4.59 -8.44
C ALA A 266 11.89 -3.23 -8.84
N GLN A 267 10.89 -2.76 -8.10
CA GLN A 267 10.37 -1.40 -8.25
C GLN A 267 9.96 -0.84 -6.89
N ILE A 268 10.42 0.37 -6.59
CA ILE A 268 10.03 1.13 -5.40
C ILE A 268 9.20 2.33 -5.86
N GLY A 269 7.93 2.39 -5.48
CA GLY A 269 7.05 3.48 -5.90
C GLY A 269 5.73 3.52 -5.16
N GLN A 270 4.93 4.54 -5.45
CA GLN A 270 3.57 4.67 -4.92
C GLN A 270 2.60 3.74 -5.65
N ALA A 271 1.59 3.27 -4.94
CA ALA A 271 0.43 2.55 -5.47
C ALA A 271 -0.82 3.11 -4.79
N PHE A 272 -1.96 3.05 -5.48
CA PHE A 272 -3.17 3.77 -5.08
C PHE A 272 -4.35 2.81 -5.01
N ARG A 273 -5.06 2.82 -3.88
CA ARG A 273 -6.29 2.06 -3.66
C ARG A 273 -7.35 3.00 -3.13
N ASN A 274 -8.51 3.00 -3.77
CA ASN A 274 -9.68 3.77 -3.41
C ASN A 274 -10.47 2.96 -2.36
N GLU A 275 -9.88 2.88 -1.17
CA GLU A 275 -10.47 2.21 -0.02
C GLU A 275 -11.73 2.96 0.45
N ALA A 276 -12.70 2.21 0.96
CA ALA A 276 -13.94 2.75 1.50
C ALA A 276 -13.95 2.88 3.03
#